data_AF-A0A2X1AIY3-F1
#
_entry.id   AF-A0A2X1AIY3-F1
#
_cell.length_a   1.000
_cell.length_b   1.000
_cell.length_c   1.000
_cell.angle_alpha   90.00
_cell.angle_beta   90.00
_cell.angle_gamma   90.00
#
_symmetry.space_group_name_H-M   'P 1'
#
loop_
_entity.id
_entity.type
_entity.pdbx_description
1 polymer ?
#
loop_
_entity_poly.entity_id
_entity_poly.type
_entity_poly.pdbx_seq_one_letter_code
_entity_poly.pdbx_strand_id
1 'polypeptide(L)' 'MSEAHLEGLTIVQKRLVKAYATSVMGEVRTVEDVKPTELQNYVELEIAEREIAVLANE' A
#
# COMPACT_ATOMS: atom_id res chain seq x y z
N MET A 1 -12.83 3.45 4.19
CA MET A 1 -12.02 3.57 2.95
C MET A 1 -12.33 2.37 2.09
N SER A 2 -12.88 2.56 0.90
CA SER A 2 -13.06 1.46 -0.05
C SER A 2 -11.71 1.01 -0.59
N GLU A 3 -11.44 -0.29 -0.67
CA GLU A 3 -10.20 -0.85 -1.25
C GLU A 3 -10.22 -0.82 -2.79
N ALA A 4 -10.75 0.25 -3.37
CA ALA A 4 -10.92 0.40 -4.81
C ALA A 4 -9.56 0.43 -5.53
N HIS A 5 -8.54 1.04 -4.90
CA HIS A 5 -7.18 1.05 -5.41
C HIS A 5 -6.53 -0.35 -5.49
N LEU A 6 -7.10 -1.36 -4.82
CA LEU A 6 -6.62 -2.75 -4.86
C LEU A 6 -7.47 -3.65 -5.77
N GLU A 7 -8.35 -3.07 -6.58
CA GLU A 7 -9.16 -3.83 -7.53
C GLU A 7 -8.28 -4.57 -8.56
N GLY A 8 -8.70 -5.77 -8.95
CA GLY A 8 -7.95 -6.65 -9.86
C GLY A 8 -6.83 -7.47 -9.20
N LEU A 9 -6.44 -7.16 -7.97
CA LEU A 9 -5.44 -7.96 -7.24
C LEU A 9 -6.05 -9.23 -6.62
N THR A 10 -5.27 -10.31 -6.64
CA THR A 10 -5.59 -11.51 -5.86
C THR A 10 -5.51 -11.21 -4.36
N ILE A 11 -6.15 -12.05 -3.54
CA ILE A 11 -6.13 -11.90 -2.07
C ILE A 11 -4.69 -11.86 -1.52
N VAL A 12 -3.78 -12.65 -2.09
CA VAL A 12 -2.38 -12.68 -1.67
C VAL A 12 -1.68 -11.37 -2.02
N GLN A 13 -1.86 -10.86 -3.24
CA GLN A 13 -1.30 -9.56 -3.64
C GLN A 13 -1.85 -8.41 -2.79
N LYS A 14 -3.15 -8.39 -2.46
CA LYS A 14 -3.73 -7.38 -1.55
C LYS A 14 -3.06 -7.38 -0.18
N ARG A 15 -2.88 -8.56 0.42
CA ARG A 15 -2.18 -8.71 1.71
C ARG A 15 -0.73 -8.25 1.61
N LEU A 16 -0.07 -8.59 0.51
CA LEU A 16 1.32 -8.24 0.27
C LEU A 16 1.49 -6.72 0.12
N VAL A 17 0.64 -6.06 -0.67
CA VAL A 17 0.60 -4.59 -0.80
C VAL A 17 0.46 -3.92 0.55
N LYS A 18 -0.52 -4.34 1.36
CA LYS A 18 -0.75 -3.76 2.69
C LYS A 18 0.43 -3.94 3.63
N ALA A 19 1.09 -5.10 3.59
CA ALA A 19 2.26 -5.38 4.40
C ALA A 19 3.46 -4.52 3.96
N TYR A 20 3.69 -4.41 2.65
CA TYR A 20 4.71 -3.52 2.10
C TYR A 20 4.45 -2.07 2.48
N ALA A 21 3.23 -1.57 2.30
CA ALA A 21 2.84 -0.21 2.70
C ALA A 21 3.16 0.06 4.18
N THR A 22 2.77 -0.85 5.08
CA THR A 22 3.11 -0.73 6.51
C THR A 22 4.62 -0.67 6.74
N SER A 23 5.40 -1.53 6.09
CA SER A 23 6.86 -1.54 6.28
C SER A 23 7.57 -0.33 5.64
N VAL A 24 7.03 0.23 4.56
CA VAL A 24 7.56 1.45 3.92
C VAL A 24 7.26 2.68 4.78
N MET A 25 6.03 2.81 5.26
CA MET A 25 5.65 3.89 6.20
C MET A 25 6.44 3.80 7.52
N GLY A 26 6.84 2.60 7.93
CA GLY A 26 7.71 2.38 9.09
C GLY A 26 9.21 2.48 8.79
N GLU A 27 9.60 2.95 7.60
CA GLU A 27 11.00 3.13 7.16
C GLU A 27 11.87 1.86 7.22
N VAL A 28 11.25 0.68 7.27
CA VAL A 28 11.95 -0.61 7.29
C VAL A 28 12.47 -0.98 5.89
N ARG A 29 11.84 -0.44 4.85
CA ARG A 29 12.19 -0.62 3.44
C ARG A 29 11.68 0.55 2.61
N THR A 30 12.12 0.62 1.36
CA THR A 30 11.63 1.59 0.37
C THR A 30 10.63 0.94 -0.59
N VAL A 31 9.94 1.76 -1.39
CA VAL A 31 9.04 1.26 -2.45
C VAL A 31 9.82 0.43 -3.49
N GLU A 32 11.09 0.74 -3.73
CA GLU A 32 11.95 0.02 -4.68
C GLU A 32 12.16 -1.46 -4.28
N ASP A 33 12.10 -1.75 -2.98
CA ASP A 33 12.22 -3.09 -2.40
C ASP A 33 10.97 -3.97 -2.59
N VAL A 34 9.85 -3.39 -3.03
CA VAL A 34 8.59 -4.13 -3.23
C VAL A 34 8.74 -5.12 -4.38
N LYS A 35 8.40 -6.39 -4.09
CA LYS A 35 8.32 -7.47 -5.08
C LYS A 35 6.97 -8.21 -4.97
N PRO A 36 6.35 -8.58 -6.11
CA PRO A 36 6.77 -8.27 -7.48
C PRO A 36 6.64 -6.77 -7.82
N THR A 37 7.45 -6.29 -8.78
CA THR A 37 7.57 -4.85 -9.13
C THR A 37 6.23 -4.24 -9.55
N GLU A 38 5.34 -5.03 -10.14
CA GLU A 38 3.97 -4.63 -10.49
C GLU A 38 3.13 -4.12 -9.29
N LEU A 39 3.51 -4.47 -8.06
CA LEU A 39 2.81 -4.04 -6.86
C LEU A 39 3.28 -2.69 -6.32
N GLN A 40 4.34 -2.09 -6.86
CA GLN A 40 4.90 -0.82 -6.37
C GLN A 40 3.84 0.30 -6.35
N ASN A 41 3.15 0.51 -7.47
CA ASN A 41 2.11 1.53 -7.58
C ASN A 41 0.96 1.28 -6.59
N TYR A 42 0.59 0.01 -6.37
CA TYR A 42 -0.45 -0.34 -5.41
C TYR A 42 -0.03 -0.05 -3.96
N VAL A 43 1.26 -0.22 -3.65
CA VAL A 43 1.84 0.14 -2.35
C VAL A 43 1.83 1.65 -2.17
N GLU A 44 2.24 2.43 -3.16
CA GLU A 44 2.19 3.89 -3.11
C GLU A 44 0.77 4.42 -2.89
N LEU A 45 -0.22 3.86 -3.60
CA LEU A 45 -1.63 4.21 -3.42
C LEU A 45 -2.14 3.85 -2.04
N GLU A 46 -1.80 2.66 -1.52
CA GLU A 46 -2.20 2.25 -0.16
C GLU A 46 -1.60 3.18 0.91
N ILE A 47 -0.37 3.65 0.72
CA ILE A 47 0.25 4.63 1.62
C ILE A 47 -0.51 5.96 1.56
N ALA A 48 -0.76 6.48 0.36
CA ALA A 48 -1.49 7.74 0.16
C ALA A 48 -2.89 7.69 0.79
N GLU A 49 -3.65 6.61 0.57
CA GLU A 49 -4.98 6.43 1.17
C GLU A 49 -4.92 6.42 2.70
N ARG A 50 -3.88 5.83 3.31
CA ARG A 50 -3.71 5.85 4.77
C ARG A 50 -3.37 7.24 5.29
N GLU A 51 -2.48 7.96 4.62
CA GLU A 51 -2.12 9.33 4.99
C GLU A 51 -3.33 10.28 4.89
N ILE A 52 -4.11 10.16 3.81
CA ILE A 52 -5.38 10.87 3.65
C ILE A 52 -6.34 10.52 4.79
N ALA A 53 -6.48 9.23 5.14
CA ALA A 53 -7.36 8.82 6.23
C ALA A 53 -6.93 9.37 7.59
N VAL A 54 -5.63 9.50 7.85
CA VAL A 54 -5.13 10.13 9.08
C VAL A 54 -5.51 11.61 9.09
N LEU A 55 -5.21 12.35 8.03
CA LEU A 55 -5.47 13.78 7.94
C LEU A 55 -6.96 14.15 7.85
N ALA A 56 -7.79 13.30 7.26
CA ALA A 56 -9.23 13.53 7.12
C ALA A 56 -10.03 13.20 8.39
N ASN A 57 -9.43 12.48 9.35
CA ASN A 57 -10.03 12.17 10.65
C ASN A 57 -9.46 13.02 11.80
N GLU A 58 -8.57 13.98 11.49
CA GLU A 58 -8.16 15.09 12.36
C GLU A 58 -9.05 16.32 12.12
#